data_AF-A0A1J3JYG9-F1
#
_entry.id   AF-A0A1J3JYG9-F1
#
_cell.length_a   1.000
_cell.length_b   1.000
_cell.length_c   1.000
_cell.angle_alpha   90.00
_cell.angle_beta   90.00
_cell.angle_gamma   90.00
#
_symmetry.space_group_name_H-M   'P 1'
#
loop_
_entity.id
_entity.type
_entity.pdbx_description
1 polymer ?
#
loop_
_entity_poly.entity_id
_entity_poly.type
_entity_poly.pdbx_seq_one_letter_code
_entity_poly.pdbx_strand_id
1 'polypeptide(L)'
;LYFALCDHFLIEDGKKSFWLDKASGKKCIMLSAKELTITWGNSPQHWRWISILESRFEKVAELLNVWWFEIRGKMKTRLLSPGTRYSAYIVFETVDKCPGLADLQVEVGVGLVGQKIRK
;
A
#
# COMPACT_ATOMS: atom_id res chain seq x y z
N LEU A 1 -7.66 22.05 14.04
CA LEU A 1 -6.50 21.16 13.75
C LEU A 1 -6.92 19.69 13.59
N TYR A 2 -7.55 19.04 14.58
CA TYR A 2 -7.93 17.62 14.49
C TYR A 2 -8.72 17.25 13.22
N PHE A 3 -9.80 17.97 12.93
CA PHE A 3 -10.63 17.68 11.76
C PHE A 3 -9.86 17.78 10.43
N ALA A 4 -8.92 18.73 10.32
CA ALA A 4 -8.06 18.84 9.14
C ALA A 4 -7.10 17.65 8.99
N LEU A 5 -6.66 17.04 10.10
CA LEU A 5 -5.83 15.83 10.08
C LEU A 5 -6.62 14.55 9.81
N CYS A 6 -7.95 14.60 9.87
CA CYS A 6 -8.82 13.48 9.50
C CYS A 6 -8.98 13.35 7.99
N ASP A 7 -8.64 14.40 7.24
CA ASP A 7 -8.60 14.36 5.79
C ASP A 7 -7.23 13.86 5.31
N HIS A 8 -7.20 13.22 4.15
CA HIS A 8 -5.98 12.67 3.59
C HIS A 8 -5.04 13.77 3.12
N PHE A 9 -3.78 13.71 3.55
CA PHE A 9 -2.73 14.56 2.99
C PHE A 9 -1.48 13.74 2.69
N LEU A 10 -0.66 14.27 1.77
CA LEU A 10 0.56 13.62 1.33
C LEU A 10 1.75 14.03 2.21
N ILE A 11 2.60 13.07 2.51
CA ILE A 11 3.86 13.24 3.24
C ILE A 11 4.98 12.52 2.49
N GLU A 12 6.22 12.79 2.91
CA GLU A 12 7.42 12.16 2.33
C GLU A 12 7.45 12.30 0.81
N ASP A 13 7.34 13.55 0.31
CA ASP A 13 7.42 13.86 -1.12
C ASP A 13 6.35 13.14 -1.96
N GLY A 14 5.11 13.10 -1.47
CA GLY A 14 4.01 12.45 -2.16
C GLY A 14 3.98 10.94 -2.05
N LYS A 15 4.96 10.31 -1.38
CA LYS A 15 5.12 8.85 -1.39
C LYS A 15 4.22 8.12 -0.41
N LYS A 16 3.69 8.83 0.59
CA LYS A 16 2.76 8.28 1.57
C LYS A 16 1.59 9.23 1.78
N SER A 17 0.42 8.67 2.06
CA SER A 17 -0.75 9.43 2.47
C SER A 17 -1.04 9.14 3.94
N PHE A 18 -1.28 10.20 4.72
CA PHE A 18 -1.54 10.13 6.15
C PHE A 18 -2.90 10.76 6.47
N TRP A 19 -3.58 10.21 7.46
CA TRP A 19 -4.78 10.79 8.08
C TRP A 19 -4.99 10.19 9.48
N LEU A 20 -5.85 10.82 10.27
CA LEU A 20 -6.37 10.26 11.51
C LEU A 20 -7.70 9.57 11.24
N ASP A 21 -7.87 8.37 11.78
CA ASP A 21 -9.19 7.74 11.85
C ASP A 21 -10.14 8.62 12.68
N LYS A 22 -11.29 8.99 12.10
CA LYS A 22 -12.21 9.97 12.71
C LYS A 22 -12.77 9.50 14.05
N ALA A 23 -12.99 8.19 14.21
CA ALA A 23 -13.60 7.62 15.40
C ALA A 23 -12.59 7.43 16.55
N SER A 24 -11.38 6.98 16.23
CA SER A 24 -10.37 6.59 17.23
C SER A 24 -9.21 7.57 17.38
N GLY A 25 -9.05 8.52 16.46
CA GLY A 25 -7.91 9.42 16.39
C GLY A 25 -6.58 8.71 16.11
N LYS A 26 -6.60 7.42 15.73
CA LYS A 26 -5.40 6.64 15.45
C LYS A 26 -4.83 6.98 14.08
N LYS A 27 -3.51 6.88 13.96
CA LYS A 27 -2.80 7.19 12.72
C LYS A 27 -3.10 6.14 11.67
N CYS A 28 -3.51 6.58 10.49
CA CYS A 28 -3.68 5.76 9.30
C CYS A 28 -2.67 6.20 8.23
N ILE A 29 -2.09 5.22 7.54
CA ILE A 29 -1.03 5.47 6.55
C ILE A 29 -1.29 4.58 5.33
N MET A 30 -1.15 5.15 4.15
CA MET A 30 -1.16 4.45 2.88
C MET A 30 0.17 4.70 2.17
N LEU A 31 0.79 3.65 1.65
CA LEU A 31 2.01 3.72 0.85
C LEU A 31 1.63 3.84 -0.62
N SER A 32 2.36 4.68 -1.37
CA SER A 32 2.26 4.67 -2.84
C SER A 32 2.82 3.37 -3.39
N ALA A 33 2.38 2.98 -4.60
CA ALA A 33 2.93 1.82 -5.29
C ALA A 33 4.46 1.93 -5.53
N LYS A 34 4.98 3.17 -5.62
CA LYS A 34 6.43 3.44 -5.75
C LYS A 34 7.23 3.14 -4.48
N GLU A 35 6.59 3.08 -3.32
CA GLU A 35 7.22 2.67 -2.06
C GLU A 35 7.18 1.15 -1.83
N LEU A 36 6.52 0.41 -2.73
CA LEU A 36 6.43 -1.03 -2.68
C LEU A 36 7.51 -1.67 -3.55
N THR A 37 7.98 -2.83 -3.12
CA THR A 37 8.77 -3.72 -3.98
C THR A 37 7.80 -4.63 -4.71
N ILE A 38 7.76 -4.52 -6.04
CA ILE A 38 6.87 -5.29 -6.91
C ILE A 38 7.74 -6.16 -7.82
N THR A 39 7.48 -7.47 -7.88
CA THR A 39 8.20 -8.37 -8.80
C THR A 39 8.07 -7.88 -10.24
N TRP A 40 9.22 -7.71 -10.90
CA TRP A 40 9.36 -7.11 -12.23
C TRP A 40 8.74 -5.70 -12.38
N GLY A 41 8.51 -4.96 -11.30
CA GLY A 41 7.93 -3.60 -11.37
C GLY A 41 8.75 -2.58 -12.19
N ASN A 42 10.00 -2.91 -12.51
CA ASN A 42 10.87 -2.11 -13.38
C ASN A 42 10.86 -2.60 -14.85
N SER A 43 10.17 -3.70 -15.15
CA SER A 43 10.09 -4.30 -16.47
C SER A 43 8.86 -3.79 -17.21
N PRO A 44 9.02 -2.94 -18.25
CA PRO A 44 7.90 -2.33 -18.95
C PRO A 44 7.03 -3.34 -19.73
N GLN A 45 7.52 -4.58 -19.91
CA GLN A 45 6.75 -5.68 -20.49
C GLN A 45 5.67 -6.22 -19.55
N HIS A 46 5.84 -6.03 -18.23
CA HIS A 46 4.96 -6.59 -17.21
C HIS A 46 4.17 -5.51 -16.48
N TRP A 47 4.76 -4.33 -16.31
CA TRP A 47 4.16 -3.23 -15.54
C TRP A 47 4.33 -1.90 -16.24
N ARG A 48 3.29 -1.06 -16.17
CA ARG A 48 3.36 0.35 -16.54
C ARG A 48 3.13 1.23 -15.34
N TRP A 49 3.81 2.38 -15.33
CA TRP A 49 3.62 3.39 -14.30
C TRP A 49 2.78 4.53 -14.86
N ILE A 50 1.48 4.48 -14.58
CA ILE A 50 0.49 5.42 -15.14
C ILE A 50 0.01 6.40 -14.08
N SER A 51 -0.65 7.46 -14.51
CA SER A 51 -1.35 8.42 -13.66
C SER A 51 -2.85 8.28 -13.94
N ILE A 52 -3.66 8.16 -12.89
CA ILE A 52 -5.13 8.08 -12.97
C ILE A 52 -5.72 9.19 -12.08
N LEU A 53 -6.90 9.69 -12.43
CA LEU A 53 -7.51 10.86 -11.75
C LEU A 53 -7.99 10.51 -10.33
N GLU A 54 -8.34 9.25 -10.12
CA GLU A 54 -8.87 8.68 -8.89
C GLU A 54 -7.77 8.42 -7.86
N SER A 55 -6.52 8.34 -8.32
CA SER A 55 -5.37 8.09 -7.45
C SER A 55 -4.94 9.36 -6.75
N ARG A 56 -4.67 9.23 -5.45
CA ARG A 56 -4.05 10.29 -4.65
C ARG A 56 -2.54 10.39 -4.87
N PHE A 57 -1.94 9.38 -5.48
CA PHE A 57 -0.52 9.31 -5.80
C PHE A 57 -0.31 9.60 -7.28
N GLU A 58 0.80 10.28 -7.59
CA GLU A 58 1.14 10.67 -8.98
C GLU A 58 1.24 9.45 -9.92
N LYS A 59 1.79 8.34 -9.43
CA LYS A 59 1.99 7.11 -10.20
C LYS A 59 1.42 5.90 -9.48
N VAL A 60 0.65 5.12 -10.22
CA VAL A 60 0.18 3.78 -9.85
C VAL A 60 0.82 2.73 -10.77
N ALA A 61 0.87 1.47 -10.32
CA ALA A 61 1.36 0.35 -11.10
C ALA A 61 0.19 -0.34 -11.81
N GLU A 62 0.16 -0.26 -13.14
CA GLU A 62 -0.76 -1.01 -13.99
C GLU A 62 -0.10 -2.34 -14.36
N LEU A 63 -0.76 -3.45 -14.03
CA LEU A 63 -0.32 -4.78 -14.42
C LEU A 63 -0.74 -5.07 -15.87
N LEU A 64 0.22 -5.48 -16.70
CA LEU A 64 -0.03 -5.85 -18.09
C LEU A 64 -0.26 -7.36 -18.24
N ASN A 65 0.78 -8.15 -17.98
CA ASN A 65 0.72 -9.61 -18.11
C ASN A 65 1.88 -10.27 -17.34
N VAL A 66 1.57 -11.20 -16.45
CA VAL A 66 2.52 -11.99 -15.66
C VAL A 66 1.90 -13.34 -15.28
N TRP A 67 2.75 -14.33 -14.96
CA TRP A 67 2.33 -15.66 -14.50
C TRP A 67 2.08 -15.75 -12.99
N TRP A 68 2.79 -14.95 -12.21
CA TRP A 68 2.69 -14.80 -10.75
C TRP A 68 3.25 -13.42 -10.41
N PHE A 69 3.05 -12.82 -9.23
CA PHE A 69 3.87 -11.68 -8.81
C PHE A 69 3.83 -11.57 -7.29
N GLU A 70 4.76 -10.82 -6.72
CA GLU A 70 4.80 -10.55 -5.28
C GLU A 70 4.88 -9.04 -5.05
N ILE A 71 4.12 -8.56 -4.07
CA ILE A 71 4.16 -7.17 -3.60
C ILE A 71 4.61 -7.18 -2.15
N ARG A 72 5.71 -6.50 -1.86
CA ARG A 72 6.24 -6.33 -0.50
C ARG A 72 6.24 -4.86 -0.11
N GLY A 73 5.73 -4.56 1.07
CA GLY A 73 5.82 -3.24 1.70
C GLY A 73 6.59 -3.31 3.02
N LYS A 74 7.29 -2.23 3.36
CA LYS A 74 7.89 -2.05 4.68
C LYS A 74 7.63 -0.65 5.18
N MET A 75 7.37 -0.53 6.48
CA MET A 75 7.21 0.76 7.13
C MET A 75 7.80 0.72 8.53
N LYS A 76 8.33 1.86 8.99
CA LYS A 76 8.85 1.98 10.35
C LYS A 76 7.69 1.97 11.34
N THR A 77 7.68 1.00 12.26
CA THR A 77 6.61 0.82 13.26
C THR A 77 6.41 2.03 14.16
N ARG A 78 7.44 2.87 14.34
CA ARG A 78 7.34 4.15 15.08
C ARG A 78 6.32 5.14 14.49
N LEU A 79 5.91 4.94 13.24
CA LEU A 79 4.86 5.74 12.60
C LEU A 79 3.45 5.30 13.00
N LEU A 80 3.31 4.08 13.53
CA LEU A 80 2.04 3.53 14.01
C LEU A 80 1.72 4.04 15.42
N SER A 81 0.43 4.09 15.74
CA SER A 81 -0.03 4.36 17.09
C SER A 81 0.23 3.15 18.01
N PRO A 82 0.82 3.35 19.21
CA PRO A 82 1.02 2.26 20.18
C PRO A 82 -0.30 1.59 20.59
N GLY A 83 -0.24 0.30 20.95
CA GLY A 83 -1.38 -0.47 21.45
C GLY A 83 -2.57 -0.53 20.49
N THR A 84 -2.32 -0.41 19.18
CA THR A 84 -3.36 -0.31 18.16
C THR A 84 -3.30 -1.53 17.25
N ARG A 85 -4.45 -2.18 17.06
CA ARG A 85 -4.59 -3.26 16.09
C ARG A 85 -4.77 -2.64 14.71
N TYR A 86 -3.86 -2.96 13.80
CA TYR A 86 -3.90 -2.50 12.42
C TYR A 86 -4.39 -3.61 11.49
N SER A 87 -5.13 -3.21 10.47
CA SER A 87 -5.42 -4.03 9.29
C SER A 87 -4.63 -3.47 8.11
N ALA A 88 -4.05 -4.34 7.30
CA ALA A 88 -3.35 -3.97 6.08
C ALA A 88 -4.22 -4.31 4.87
N TYR A 89 -4.26 -3.40 3.90
CA TYR A 89 -5.04 -3.54 2.68
C TYR A 89 -4.16 -3.22 1.47
N ILE A 90 -4.38 -3.95 0.37
CA ILE A 90 -3.93 -3.55 -0.96
C ILE A 90 -5.14 -2.92 -1.65
N VAL A 91 -4.99 -1.66 -2.08
CA VAL A 91 -6.03 -0.93 -2.80
C VAL A 91 -5.66 -0.95 -4.28
N PHE A 92 -6.55 -1.49 -5.10
CA PHE A 92 -6.36 -1.60 -6.54
C PHE A 92 -7.71 -1.45 -7.24
N GLU A 93 -7.63 -1.17 -8.53
CA GLU A 93 -8.77 -1.15 -9.45
C GLU A 93 -8.53 -2.19 -10.54
N THR A 94 -9.60 -2.78 -11.07
CA THR A 94 -9.54 -3.73 -12.19
C THR A 94 -10.08 -3.06 -13.44
N VAL A 95 -9.29 -3.05 -14.51
CA VAL A 95 -9.74 -2.61 -15.84
C VAL A 95 -10.26 -3.84 -16.57
N ASP A 96 -11.53 -3.81 -16.94
CA ASP A 96 -12.33 -4.96 -17.38
C ASP A 96 -12.36 -6.09 -16.34
N LYS A 97 -13.37 -6.98 -16.40
CA LYS A 97 -13.42 -8.15 -15.53
C LYS A 97 -12.08 -8.88 -15.70
N CYS A 98 -11.18 -8.76 -14.73
CA CYS A 98 -9.94 -9.50 -14.65
C CYS A 98 -10.28 -10.83 -13.99
N PRO A 99 -10.71 -11.87 -14.73
CA PRO A 99 -11.25 -13.10 -14.15
C PRO A 99 -10.23 -13.80 -13.23
N GLY A 100 -8.93 -13.57 -13.42
CA GLY A 100 -7.88 -14.20 -12.62
C GLY A 100 -7.81 -13.73 -11.17
N LEU A 101 -8.09 -12.45 -10.85
CA LEU A 101 -7.82 -11.92 -9.52
C LEU A 101 -8.82 -12.36 -8.44
N ALA A 102 -10.05 -12.72 -8.85
CA ALA A 102 -11.09 -13.18 -7.93
C ALA A 102 -10.89 -14.65 -7.50
N ASP A 103 -10.32 -15.48 -8.38
CA ASP A 103 -10.23 -16.95 -8.20
C ASP A 103 -8.81 -17.44 -7.87
N LEU A 104 -7.82 -16.54 -7.78
CA LEU A 104 -6.44 -16.89 -7.44
C LEU A 104 -6.24 -17.03 -5.93
N GLN A 105 -5.57 -18.11 -5.51
CA GLN A 105 -5.07 -18.22 -4.14
C GLN A 105 -3.97 -17.18 -3.93
N VAL A 106 -4.23 -16.22 -3.03
CA VAL A 106 -3.27 -15.20 -2.64
C VAL A 106 -2.68 -15.55 -1.28
N GLU A 107 -1.36 -15.62 -1.21
CA GLU A 107 -0.65 -15.69 0.07
C GLU A 107 -0.45 -14.28 0.61
N VAL A 108 -0.81 -14.07 1.88
CA VAL A 108 -0.67 -12.78 2.56
C VAL A 108 0.06 -12.97 3.88
N GLY A 109 1.10 -12.15 4.10
CA GLY A 109 1.87 -12.15 5.34
C GLY A 109 2.09 -10.73 5.87
N VAL A 110 1.95 -10.56 7.18
CA VAL A 110 2.34 -9.34 7.90
C VAL A 110 3.22 -9.75 9.08
N GLY A 111 4.37 -9.10 9.22
CA GLY A 111 5.33 -9.42 10.27
C GLY A 111 6.21 -8.25 10.68
N LEU A 112 6.81 -8.36 11.85
CA LEU A 112 7.78 -7.39 12.37
C LEU A 112 9.19 -7.79 11.97
N VAL A 113 9.91 -6.89 11.31
CA VAL A 113 11.31 -7.11 10.93
C VAL A 113 12.23 -6.53 12.01
N GLY A 114 13.27 -7.28 12.41
CA GLY A 114 14.32 -6.79 13.30
C GLY A 114 14.11 -7.03 14.80
N GLN A 115 13.11 -7.81 15.20
CA GLN A 115 13.05 -8.32 16.57
C GLN A 115 14.05 -9.47 16.72
N LYS A 116 15.07 -9.30 17.57
CA LYS A 116 15.80 -10.45 18.12
C LYS A 116 14.82 -11.20 19.01
N ILE A 117 14.54 -12.45 18.68
CA ILE A 117 13.84 -13.36 19.59
C ILE A 117 14.69 -13.41 20.87
N ARG A 118 14.17 -12.88 21.98
CA ARG A 118 14.75 -13.17 23.29
C ARG A 118 14.45 -14.65 23.55
N LYS A 119 15.48 -15.49 23.39
CA LYS A 119 15.48 -16.85 23.92
C LYS A 119 15.45 -16.81 25.44
#